data_AF-A0A1F5VIX4-F1
#
_entry.id   AF-A0A1F5VIX4-F1
#
_cell.length_a   1.000
_cell.length_b   1.000
_cell.length_c   1.000
_cell.angle_alpha   90.00
_cell.angle_beta   90.00
_cell.angle_gamma   90.00
#
_symmetry.space_group_name_H-M   'P 1'
#
loop_
_entity.id
_entity.type
_entity.pdbx_description
1 polymer ?
#
loop_
_entity_poly.entity_id
_entity_poly.type
_entity_poly.pdbx_seq_one_letter_code
_entity_poly.pdbx_strand_id
1 'polypeptide(L)' 'MATKYLTINQAAKLIGVTPLTLRNWDNASKFRAFRHPINNYRMYEFDQIEGLIKKLGLPKPARKLVVKVLED' A
#
# COMPACT_ATOMS: atom_id res chain seq x y z
N MET A 1 -14.15 -8.95 -9.58
CA MET A 1 -14.08 -7.89 -8.54
C MET A 1 -13.10 -6.85 -9.05
N ALA A 2 -13.41 -5.55 -8.94
CA ALA A 2 -12.50 -4.50 -9.42
C ALA A 2 -11.28 -4.41 -8.47
N THR A 3 -10.07 -4.51 -9.01
CA THR A 3 -8.83 -4.32 -8.26
C THR A 3 -8.76 -2.89 -7.75
N LYS A 4 -8.77 -2.71 -6.43
CA LYS A 4 -8.60 -1.38 -5.82
C LYS A 4 -7.12 -1.05 -5.71
N TYR A 5 -6.70 0.00 -6.40
CA TYR A 5 -5.36 0.56 -6.31
C TYR A 5 -5.31 1.66 -5.26
N LEU A 6 -4.27 1.63 -4.46
CA LEU A 6 -3.96 2.60 -3.43
C LEU A 6 -2.75 3.42 -3.84
N THR A 7 -2.80 4.72 -3.53
CA THR A 7 -1.62 5.57 -3.60
C THR A 7 -0.60 5.17 -2.54
N ILE A 8 0.65 5.64 -2.70
CA ILE A 8 1.71 5.42 -1.70
C ILE A 8 1.33 5.92 -0.30
N ASN A 9 0.56 7.00 -0.20
CA ASN A 9 0.15 7.58 1.08
C ASN A 9 -0.88 6.69 1.77
N GLN A 10 -1.85 6.17 1.03
CA GLN A 10 -2.86 5.23 1.51
C GLN A 10 -2.20 3.91 1.95
N ALA A 11 -1.33 3.35 1.11
CA ALA A 11 -0.59 2.13 1.43
C ALA A 11 0.28 2.28 2.70
N ALA A 12 1.01 3.38 2.82
CA ALA A 12 1.85 3.65 3.99
C ALA A 12 1.03 3.73 5.29
N LYS A 13 -0.15 4.37 5.25
CA LYS A 13 -1.08 4.43 6.39
C LYS A 13 -1.56 3.03 6.81
N LEU A 14 -1.89 2.16 5.86
CA LEU A 14 -2.38 0.81 6.17
C LEU A 14 -1.28 -0.10 6.75
N ILE A 15 -0.06 0.02 6.25
CA ILE A 15 1.09 -0.75 6.75
C ILE A 15 1.57 -0.21 8.11
N GLY A 16 1.35 1.09 8.39
CA GLY A 16 1.85 1.74 9.60
C GLY A 16 3.29 2.25 9.45
N VAL A 17 3.69 2.66 8.24
CA VAL A 17 5.03 3.23 7.96
C VAL A 17 4.91 4.59 7.28
N THR A 18 6.02 5.28 7.08
CA THR A 18 6.03 6.54 6.32
C THR A 18 6.01 6.26 4.80
N PRO A 19 5.49 7.19 3.97
CA PRO A 19 5.59 7.07 2.52
C PRO A 19 7.04 6.95 2.04
N LEU A 20 7.99 7.62 2.72
CA LEU A 20 9.42 7.51 2.42
C LEU A 20 9.94 6.09 2.61
N THR A 21 9.58 5.43 3.72
CA THR A 21 9.91 4.02 3.96
C THR A 21 9.42 3.14 2.81
N LEU A 22 8.18 3.34 2.36
CA LEU A 22 7.59 2.56 1.28
C LEU A 22 8.27 2.83 -0.08
N ARG A 23 8.69 4.08 -0.36
CA ARG A 23 9.54 4.41 -1.54
C ARG A 23 10.86 3.66 -1.48
N ASN A 24 11.49 3.60 -0.32
CA ASN A 24 12.77 2.92 -0.15
C ASN A 24 12.65 1.41 -0.38
N TRP A 25 11.55 0.79 0.06
CA TRP A 25 11.29 -0.64 -0.21
C TRP A 25 11.06 -0.93 -1.69
N ASP A 26 10.33 -0.06 -2.38
CA ASP A 26 10.13 -0.16 -3.82
C ASP A 26 11.45 0.02 -4.60
N ASN A 27 12.24 1.04 -4.26
CA ASN A 27 13.55 1.27 -4.87
C ASN A 27 14.52 0.10 -4.61
N ALA A 28 14.47 -0.51 -3.43
CA ALA A 28 15.25 -1.69 -3.08
C ALA A 28 14.66 -3.01 -3.63
N SER A 29 13.60 -2.96 -4.44
CA SER A 29 12.87 -4.13 -4.97
C SER A 29 12.32 -5.09 -3.91
N LYS A 30 12.21 -4.66 -2.65
CA LYS A 30 11.67 -5.45 -1.53
C LYS A 30 10.14 -5.49 -1.54
N PHE A 31 9.51 -4.42 -2.02
CA PHE A 31 8.07 -4.30 -2.17
C PHE A 31 7.75 -3.40 -3.36
N ARG A 32 7.66 -4.00 -4.55
CA ARG A 32 7.53 -3.27 -5.82
C ARG A 32 6.14 -2.68 -6.00
N ALA A 33 6.07 -1.42 -6.39
CA ALA A 33 4.82 -0.75 -6.77
C ALA A 33 4.47 -1.02 -8.23
N PHE A 34 3.17 -1.04 -8.53
CA PHE A 34 2.70 -0.80 -9.89
C PHE A 34 2.96 0.66 -10.27
N ARG A 35 3.31 0.90 -11.54
CA ARG A 35 3.53 2.24 -12.07
C ARG A 35 2.37 2.64 -12.95
N HIS A 36 1.70 3.71 -12.59
CA HIS A 36 0.63 4.24 -13.42
C HIS A 36 1.18 4.66 -14.79
N PRO A 37 0.60 4.21 -15.92
CA PRO A 37 1.21 4.34 -17.24
C PRO A 37 1.39 5.79 -17.71
N ILE A 38 0.57 6.72 -17.20
CA ILE A 38 0.56 8.12 -17.66
C ILE A 38 1.52 9.02 -16.85
N ASN A 39 1.65 8.80 -15.54
CA ASN A 39 2.38 9.72 -14.64
C ASN A 39 3.43 9.01 -13.76
N ASN A 40 3.62 7.71 -13.95
CA ASN A 40 4.60 6.87 -13.24
C ASN A 40 4.44 6.87 -11.70
N TYR A 41 3.27 7.23 -11.20
CA TYR A 41 2.99 7.20 -9.77
C TYR A 41 2.98 5.75 -9.25
N ARG A 42 3.47 5.60 -8.02
CA ARG A 42 3.48 4.33 -7.30
C ARG A 42 2.08 4.02 -6.81
N MET A 43 1.54 2.92 -7.31
CA MET A 43 0.26 2.37 -6.91
C MET A 43 0.47 0.97 -6.32
N TYR A 44 -0.36 0.61 -5.37
CA TYR A 44 -0.33 -0.69 -4.72
C TYR A 44 -1.72 -1.31 -4.72
N GLU A 45 -1.82 -2.59 -5.01
CA GLU A 45 -3.10 -3.29 -4.88
C GLU A 45 -3.42 -3.49 -3.41
N PHE A 46 -4.69 -3.39 -3.05
CA PHE A 46 -5.12 -3.64 -1.66
C PHE A 46 -4.68 -5.04 -1.17
N ASP A 47 -4.88 -6.06 -1.99
CA ASP A 47 -4.52 -7.45 -1.67
C ASP A 47 -3.00 -7.63 -1.50
N GLN A 48 -2.20 -6.86 -2.25
CA GLN A 48 -0.74 -6.84 -2.11
C GLN A 48 -0.34 -6.31 -0.72
N ILE A 49 -1.02 -5.28 -0.23
CA ILE A 49 -0.80 -4.69 1.10
C ILE A 49 -1.21 -5.68 2.19
N GLU A 50 -2.40 -6.29 2.08
CA GLU A 50 -2.85 -7.30 3.03
C GLU A 50 -1.90 -8.50 3.10
N GLY A 51 -1.43 -8.97 1.94
CA GLY A 51 -0.45 -10.03 1.83
C GLY A 51 0.87 -9.68 2.53
N LEU A 52 1.34 -8.44 2.37
CA LEU A 52 2.54 -7.96 3.06
C LEU A 52 2.36 -7.93 4.58
N ILE A 53 1.25 -7.37 5.07
CA ILE A 53 0.94 -7.29 6.51
C ILE A 53 0.93 -8.69 7.12
N LYS A 54 0.28 -9.65 6.44
CA LYS A 54 0.26 -11.05 6.86
C LYS A 54 1.66 -11.67 6.87
N LYS A 55 2.46 -11.45 5.82
CA LYS A 55 3.83 -11.98 5.69
C LYS A 55 4.76 -11.46 6.80
N LEU A 56 4.60 -10.20 7.18
CA LEU A 56 5.42 -9.55 8.21
C LEU A 56 4.91 -9.79 9.64
N GLY A 57 3.74 -10.44 9.81
CA GLY A 57 3.12 -10.62 11.13
C GLY A 57 2.68 -9.30 11.78
N LEU A 58 2.42 -8.27 10.97
CA LEU A 58 1.98 -6.97 11.46
C LEU A 58 0.52 -7.05 11.95
N PRO A 59 0.15 -6.27 12.98
CA PRO A 59 -1.24 -6.17 13.40
C PRO A 59 -2.08 -5.63 12.23
N LYS A 60 -3.27 -6.21 12.04
CA LYS A 60 -4.20 -5.71 11.03
C LYS A 60 -4.59 -4.26 11.36
N PRO A 61 -4.66 -3.37 10.36
CA PRO A 61 -5.12 -2.01 10.58
C PRO A 61 -6.57 -2.02 11.07
N ALA A 62 -6.91 -1.04 11.91
CA ALA A 62 -8.27 -0.89 12.42
C ALA A 62 -9.27 -0.76 11.26
N ARG A 63 -10.42 -1.45 11.35
CA ARG A 63 -11.44 -1.44 10.28
C ARG A 63 -11.85 -0.03 9.86
N LYS A 64 -11.98 0.89 10.84
CA LYS A 64 -12.29 2.31 10.59
C LYS A 64 -11.24 3.00 9.70
N LEU A 65 -9.96 2.68 9.87
CA LEU A 65 -8.88 3.20 9.04
C LEU A 65 -8.95 2.66 7.62
N VAL A 66 -9.21 1.35 7.47
CA VAL A 66 -9.38 0.71 6.15
C VAL A 66 -10.51 1.36 5.37
N VAL A 67 -11.68 1.53 6.01
CA VAL A 67 -12.84 2.18 5.38
C VAL A 67 -12.48 3.59 4.93
N LYS A 68 -11.90 4.41 5.82
CA LYS A 68 -11.46 5.77 5.48
C LYS A 68 -10.50 5.79 4.28
N VAL A 69 -9.52 4.89 4.25
CA VAL A 69 -8.52 4.82 3.18
C VAL A 69 -9.15 4.41 1.83
N LEU A 70 -10.21 3.60 1.84
CA LEU A 70 -10.87 3.12 0.63
C LEU A 70 -11.96 4.06 0.10
N GLU A 71 -12.37 5.03 0.90
CA GLU A 71 -13.35 6.08 0.58
C GLU A 71 -12.69 7.43 0.22
N ASP A 72 -11.44 7.65 0.63
CA ASP A 72 -10.55 8.74 0.19
C ASP A 72 -10.13 8.57 -1.29
#